data_AF-A0A836I4J5-F1
#
_entry.id   AF-A0A836I4J5-F1
#
_cell.length_a   1.000
_cell.length_b   1.000
_cell.length_c   1.000
_cell.angle_alpha   90.00
_cell.angle_beta   90.00
_cell.angle_gamma   90.00
#
_symmetry.space_group_name_H-M   'P 1'
#
loop_
_entity.id
_entity.type
_entity.pdbx_description
1 polymer ?
#
loop_
_entity_poly.entity_id
_entity_poly.type
_entity_poly.pdbx_seq_one_letter_code
_entity_poly.pdbx_strand_id
1 'polypeptide(L)'
;MPAKKTTMSPAPENGEAEEQVTVGVVKAPGTTPEEAPAAPAPVSGSPTEMYSQLQGILSIDGALVNRYLPQVLELVQAAESPETPILLRVRFLEFVGQHVAAVRDNNALRKVVTSLVKIVGGSDNTPQLLIAAVQAFAGLGPVSVVDKNWEYLAREGADVLMQVMVDRDAFPEGVRQAASKSLDSLTSSAFRSVLAKLLHWLSLDREDDDEEQIQKERHMALARLTRLIMTPSQRKYWTEETQLYAEPLLQRVLSTVDVREFAQLVRVTAHLPINHDKGNLPILEWYVKAHNLSEDRHMEAASIIARFVGNSVEYDLFTALEAAGITSHPIDASIDKSVYTAKVVLLASRIATAEAAEKLYPFVYSQVTSMISDMHATLTTANLITVEALLFAAVTLARKRSTEALQQLNEASFNASATLAAQTAAAVYNEVVFAVKKAAQNKEADRASANAVASLHNIKIIMEAFAAKRLPLGELKESWAGGTNSIPVVKRDRETPRGNMPPPPGSKSSTGAASKRTGSQRAPARKRQRNDSGSHHTDRQQRRGVRH
;
A
#
# COMPACT_ATOMS: atom_id res chain seq x y z
N MET A 1 -11.36 46.27 38.10
CA MET A 1 -12.34 47.37 38.05
C MET A 1 -12.71 47.66 36.59
N PRO A 2 -13.99 47.87 36.28
CA PRO A 2 -14.51 47.80 34.90
C PRO A 2 -14.66 49.20 34.24
N ALA A 3 -14.48 49.25 32.93
CA ALA A 3 -14.87 50.34 32.01
C ALA A 3 -14.76 49.80 30.58
N LYS A 4 -15.55 50.14 29.56
CA LYS A 4 -16.74 50.99 29.39
C LYS A 4 -17.33 50.62 28.01
N LYS A 5 -18.65 50.71 27.90
CA LYS A 5 -19.43 50.73 26.65
C LYS A 5 -19.03 51.93 25.78
N THR A 6 -18.97 51.75 24.45
CA THR A 6 -19.31 52.82 23.49
C THR A 6 -19.97 52.21 22.25
N THR A 7 -21.23 52.60 22.05
CA THR A 7 -22.04 52.46 20.84
C THR A 7 -21.74 53.65 19.93
N MET A 8 -21.70 53.47 18.60
CA MET A 8 -21.90 54.56 17.64
C MET A 8 -22.85 54.11 16.52
N SER A 9 -23.93 54.88 16.38
CA SER A 9 -24.92 54.87 15.31
C SER A 9 -24.37 55.46 14.00
N PRO A 10 -25.01 55.18 12.85
CA PRO A 10 -25.03 56.08 11.69
C PRO A 10 -26.40 56.74 11.49
N ALA A 11 -26.39 57.93 10.91
CA ALA A 11 -27.51 58.73 10.42
C ALA A 11 -26.97 59.60 9.25
N PRO A 12 -27.79 60.25 8.39
CA PRO A 12 -29.11 59.88 7.87
C PRO A 12 -29.34 60.26 6.36
N GLU A 13 -30.54 59.91 5.88
CA GLU A 13 -31.51 60.75 5.12
C GLU A 13 -31.55 60.94 3.58
N ASN A 14 -32.84 60.97 3.16
CA ASN A 14 -33.51 61.55 1.98
C ASN A 14 -33.69 60.65 0.74
N GLY A 15 -34.88 60.46 0.15
CA GLY A 15 -36.22 61.01 0.41
C GLY A 15 -37.04 61.07 -0.90
N GLU A 16 -38.30 60.56 -0.86
CA GLU A 16 -39.49 60.88 -1.69
C GLU A 16 -39.44 60.58 -3.23
N ALA A 17 -40.51 60.23 -3.97
CA ALA A 17 -41.95 60.39 -3.82
C ALA A 17 -42.75 59.35 -4.65
N GLU A 18 -44.04 59.20 -4.34
CA GLU A 18 -45.08 58.47 -5.08
C GLU A 18 -45.53 59.21 -6.35
N GLU A 19 -45.91 58.48 -7.41
CA GLU A 19 -46.89 58.98 -8.38
C GLU A 19 -47.73 57.82 -8.99
N GLN A 20 -49.04 57.87 -8.78
CA GLN A 20 -50.04 57.02 -9.42
C GLN A 20 -50.46 57.63 -10.77
N VAL A 21 -50.52 56.82 -11.83
CA VAL A 21 -51.36 57.09 -13.01
C VAL A 21 -52.05 55.79 -13.45
N THR A 22 -53.37 55.80 -13.39
CA THR A 22 -54.27 54.82 -14.02
C THR A 22 -54.47 55.12 -15.51
N VAL A 23 -54.60 54.07 -16.34
CA VAL A 23 -55.70 53.79 -17.30
C VAL A 23 -55.24 52.75 -18.34
N GLY A 24 -56.08 51.74 -18.62
CA GLY A 24 -56.10 51.08 -19.93
C GLY A 24 -56.24 49.56 -19.94
N VAL A 25 -57.47 49.06 -19.81
CA VAL A 25 -57.85 47.66 -20.09
C VAL A 25 -57.65 47.35 -21.58
N VAL A 26 -56.84 46.32 -21.90
CA VAL A 26 -56.96 45.54 -23.13
C VAL A 26 -56.85 44.06 -22.79
N LYS A 27 -57.86 43.30 -23.22
CA LYS A 27 -58.09 41.88 -22.95
C LYS A 27 -57.69 41.07 -24.18
N ALA A 28 -56.81 40.07 -24.04
CA ALA A 28 -56.68 38.91 -24.95
C ALA A 28 -55.92 37.77 -24.24
N PRO A 29 -56.16 36.49 -24.62
CA PRO A 29 -56.38 35.41 -23.65
C PRO A 29 -55.25 34.36 -23.57
N GLY A 30 -55.24 33.61 -22.48
CA GLY A 30 -54.74 32.24 -22.45
C GLY A 30 -53.33 32.05 -21.89
N THR A 31 -53.20 32.09 -20.56
CA THR A 31 -52.19 31.31 -19.86
C THR A 31 -52.86 30.61 -18.69
N THR A 32 -52.83 29.27 -18.76
CA THR A 32 -53.14 28.32 -17.69
C THR A 32 -52.53 28.79 -16.37
N PRO A 33 -53.22 28.65 -15.22
CA PRO A 33 -52.63 28.96 -13.93
C PRO A 33 -51.43 28.06 -13.71
N GLU A 34 -50.26 28.65 -13.55
CA GLU A 34 -49.09 28.01 -12.98
C GLU A 34 -49.45 27.66 -11.53
N GLU A 35 -49.66 26.36 -11.30
CA GLU A 35 -50.04 25.79 -10.03
C GLU A 35 -48.93 26.07 -9.01
N ALA A 36 -49.25 26.85 -7.98
CA ALA A 36 -48.37 27.04 -6.82
C ALA A 36 -47.95 25.65 -6.27
N PRO A 37 -46.69 25.47 -5.80
CA PRO A 37 -46.24 24.17 -5.32
C PRO A 37 -47.17 23.71 -4.21
N ALA A 38 -47.92 22.63 -4.46
CA ALA A 38 -48.86 22.05 -3.53
C ALA A 38 -48.18 21.82 -2.16
N ALA A 39 -48.87 22.22 -1.08
CA ALA A 39 -48.43 21.94 0.27
C ALA A 39 -48.15 20.43 0.43
N PRO A 40 -47.08 20.02 1.15
CA PRO A 40 -46.76 18.62 1.33
C PRO A 40 -47.97 17.88 1.94
N ALA A 41 -48.31 16.71 1.37
CA ALA A 41 -49.42 15.90 1.86
C ALA A 41 -49.19 15.55 3.35
N PRO A 42 -50.19 15.72 4.23
CA PRO A 42 -50.00 15.43 5.65
C PRO A 42 -49.75 13.94 5.86
N VAL A 43 -48.60 13.61 6.45
CA VAL A 43 -48.26 12.24 6.87
C VAL A 43 -48.53 12.13 8.37
N SER A 44 -49.40 11.19 8.75
CA SER A 44 -49.76 10.92 10.15
C SER A 44 -50.31 9.51 10.31
N GLY A 45 -50.28 8.99 11.55
CA GLY A 45 -50.78 7.66 11.91
C GLY A 45 -49.78 6.87 12.75
N SER A 46 -50.03 5.56 12.87
CA SER A 46 -49.06 4.63 13.45
C SER A 46 -47.77 4.56 12.60
N PRO A 47 -46.62 4.13 13.15
CA PRO A 47 -45.37 4.01 12.40
C PRO A 47 -45.51 3.21 11.09
N THR A 48 -46.34 2.19 11.06
CA THR A 48 -46.61 1.39 9.86
C THR A 48 -47.36 2.17 8.78
N GLU A 49 -48.35 2.98 9.18
CA GLU A 49 -49.11 3.85 8.26
C GLU A 49 -48.25 5.01 7.76
N MET A 50 -47.41 5.58 8.62
CA MET A 50 -46.44 6.58 8.21
C MET A 50 -45.44 6.02 7.21
N TYR A 51 -44.92 4.82 7.44
CA TYR A 51 -44.03 4.14 6.50
C TYR A 51 -44.68 3.94 5.13
N SER A 52 -45.92 3.46 5.05
CA SER A 52 -46.58 3.21 3.77
C SER A 52 -46.85 4.50 2.99
N GLN A 53 -47.26 5.57 3.68
CA GLN A 53 -47.46 6.90 3.10
C GLN A 53 -46.14 7.49 2.59
N LEU A 54 -45.09 7.44 3.42
CA LEU A 54 -43.76 7.95 3.06
C LEU A 54 -43.12 7.16 1.93
N GLN A 55 -43.28 5.84 1.89
CA GLN A 55 -42.78 5.01 0.79
C GLN A 55 -43.44 5.42 -0.53
N GLY A 56 -44.75 5.70 -0.54
CA GLY A 56 -45.45 6.19 -1.73
C GLY A 56 -44.94 7.57 -2.19
N ILE A 57 -44.69 8.49 -1.25
CA ILE A 57 -44.27 9.86 -1.57
C ILE A 57 -42.80 9.91 -2.03
N LEU A 58 -41.89 9.31 -1.25
CA LEU A 58 -40.43 9.40 -1.50
C LEU A 58 -39.94 8.48 -2.62
N SER A 59 -40.73 7.48 -3.02
CA SER A 59 -40.44 6.69 -4.23
C SER A 59 -40.65 7.48 -5.53
N ILE A 60 -41.49 8.53 -5.49
CA ILE A 60 -41.74 9.43 -6.62
C ILE A 60 -40.69 10.54 -6.66
N ASP A 61 -40.41 11.18 -5.51
CA ASP A 61 -39.35 12.17 -5.37
C ASP A 61 -38.63 12.06 -4.01
N GLY A 62 -37.43 11.47 -4.03
CA GLY A 62 -36.59 11.30 -2.84
C GLY A 62 -36.05 12.62 -2.26
N ALA A 63 -36.05 13.72 -3.01
CA ALA A 63 -35.60 15.03 -2.50
C ALA A 63 -36.57 15.60 -1.45
N LEU A 64 -37.83 15.14 -1.45
CA LEU A 64 -38.86 15.53 -0.50
C LEU A 64 -38.61 15.02 0.93
N VAL A 65 -37.61 14.15 1.16
CA VAL A 65 -37.27 13.63 2.50
C VAL A 65 -37.10 14.75 3.53
N ASN A 66 -36.57 15.90 3.09
CA ASN A 66 -36.34 17.07 3.95
C ASN A 66 -37.63 17.70 4.47
N ARG A 67 -38.76 17.53 3.77
CA ARG A 67 -40.08 18.02 4.20
C ARG A 67 -40.75 17.09 5.22
N TYR A 68 -40.30 15.84 5.31
CA TYR A 68 -40.88 14.79 6.15
C TYR A 68 -39.91 14.25 7.21
N LEU A 69 -38.87 15.02 7.56
CA LEU A 69 -37.86 14.62 8.54
C LEU A 69 -38.44 14.21 9.90
N PRO A 70 -39.48 14.88 10.46
CA PRO A 70 -40.07 14.45 11.73
C PRO A 70 -40.59 13.01 11.66
N GLN A 71 -41.32 12.67 10.60
CA GLN A 71 -41.88 11.32 10.42
C GLN A 71 -40.79 10.29 10.13
N VAL A 72 -39.74 10.64 9.38
CA VAL A 72 -38.57 9.77 9.19
C VAL A 72 -37.87 9.49 10.53
N LEU A 73 -37.73 10.48 11.40
CA LEU A 73 -37.15 10.29 12.74
C LEU A 73 -38.04 9.42 13.64
N GLU A 74 -39.36 9.54 13.54
CA GLU A 74 -40.29 8.65 14.25
C GLU A 74 -40.17 7.19 13.78
N LEU A 75 -39.98 6.93 12.48
CA LEU A 75 -39.71 5.59 11.97
C LEU A 75 -38.40 5.02 12.52
N VAL A 76 -37.35 5.84 12.64
CA VAL A 76 -36.06 5.42 13.22
C VAL A 76 -36.20 5.11 14.71
N GLN A 77 -36.94 5.92 15.46
CA GLN A 77 -37.21 5.66 16.87
C GLN A 77 -38.07 4.40 17.06
N ALA A 78 -39.06 4.19 16.20
CA ALA A 78 -39.84 2.95 16.20
C ALA A 78 -38.98 1.73 15.87
N ALA A 79 -37.95 1.88 15.02
CA ALA A 79 -36.98 0.82 14.74
C ALA A 79 -36.05 0.50 15.93
N GLU A 80 -35.76 1.48 16.79
CA GLU A 80 -34.99 1.29 18.04
C GLU A 80 -35.79 0.45 19.06
N SER A 81 -37.12 0.64 19.13
CA SER A 81 -37.95 -0.02 20.14
C SER A 81 -38.04 -1.54 19.97
N PRO A 82 -37.79 -2.33 21.03
CA PRO A 82 -37.97 -3.79 21.00
C PRO A 82 -39.45 -4.19 20.91
N GLU A 83 -40.38 -3.27 21.20
CA GLU A 83 -41.83 -3.51 21.11
C GLU A 83 -42.32 -3.54 19.65
N THR A 84 -41.58 -2.93 18.73
CA THR A 84 -41.90 -2.96 17.30
C THR A 84 -41.55 -4.33 16.70
N PRO A 85 -42.44 -4.95 15.91
CA PRO A 85 -42.13 -6.21 15.23
C PRO A 85 -40.84 -6.13 14.39
N ILE A 86 -39.98 -7.15 14.51
CA ILE A 86 -38.66 -7.18 13.87
C ILE A 86 -38.69 -6.89 12.36
N LEU A 87 -39.70 -7.42 11.65
CA LEU A 87 -39.87 -7.18 10.22
C LEU A 87 -40.10 -5.70 9.91
N LEU A 88 -40.88 -4.99 10.73
CA LEU A 88 -41.13 -3.56 10.56
C LEU A 88 -39.88 -2.74 10.91
N ARG A 89 -39.17 -3.10 11.99
CA ARG A 89 -37.90 -2.46 12.35
C ARG A 89 -36.90 -2.54 11.19
N VAL A 90 -36.73 -3.71 10.59
CA VAL A 90 -35.87 -3.92 9.40
C VAL A 90 -36.33 -3.03 8.24
N ARG A 91 -37.63 -3.03 7.90
CA ARG A 91 -38.16 -2.23 6.78
C ARG A 91 -37.99 -0.73 6.98
N PHE A 92 -38.17 -0.24 8.21
CA PHE A 92 -37.97 1.16 8.54
C PHE A 92 -36.50 1.56 8.35
N LEU A 93 -35.54 0.73 8.80
CA LEU A 93 -34.12 0.99 8.60
C LEU A 93 -33.70 0.92 7.13
N GLU A 94 -34.21 -0.05 6.36
CA GLU A 94 -33.96 -0.14 4.91
C GLU A 94 -34.43 1.12 4.19
N PHE A 95 -35.64 1.60 4.53
CA PHE A 95 -36.21 2.81 3.96
C PHE A 95 -35.40 4.06 4.34
N VAL A 96 -35.02 4.19 5.61
CA VAL A 96 -34.16 5.29 6.06
C VAL A 96 -32.83 5.26 5.32
N GLY A 97 -32.19 4.09 5.19
CA GLY A 97 -30.94 3.93 4.46
C GLY A 97 -31.00 4.34 2.99
N GLN A 98 -32.15 4.18 2.33
CA GLN A 98 -32.36 4.62 0.94
C GLN A 98 -32.36 6.16 0.80
N HIS A 99 -32.83 6.88 1.82
CA HIS A 99 -33.07 8.32 1.74
C HIS A 99 -32.11 9.17 2.58
N VAL A 100 -31.33 8.55 3.47
CA VAL A 100 -30.40 9.24 4.40
C VAL A 100 -29.40 10.15 3.68
N ALA A 101 -28.97 9.77 2.46
CA ALA A 101 -28.07 10.55 1.62
C ALA A 101 -28.66 11.87 1.10
N ALA A 102 -29.99 12.04 1.14
CA ALA A 102 -30.67 13.25 0.71
C ALA A 102 -31.02 14.20 1.87
N VAL A 103 -30.73 13.81 3.12
CA VAL A 103 -31.09 14.59 4.31
C VAL A 103 -30.15 15.78 4.52
N ARG A 104 -30.77 16.97 4.57
CA ARG A 104 -30.31 18.35 4.79
C ARG A 104 -29.84 18.72 6.20
N ASP A 105 -30.47 18.09 7.17
CA ASP A 105 -30.47 18.55 8.56
C ASP A 105 -29.46 17.75 9.41
N ASN A 106 -28.42 18.46 9.88
CA ASN A 106 -27.37 17.91 10.73
C ASN A 106 -27.90 17.29 12.03
N ASN A 107 -28.90 17.91 12.67
CA ASN A 107 -29.47 17.42 13.91
C ASN A 107 -30.31 16.17 13.67
N ALA A 108 -31.05 16.13 12.57
CA ALA A 108 -31.79 14.94 12.17
C ALA A 108 -30.82 13.77 11.88
N LEU A 109 -29.77 14.02 11.08
CA LEU A 109 -28.80 12.96 10.78
C LEU A 109 -28.00 12.49 11.99
N ARG A 110 -27.67 13.38 12.92
CA ARG A 110 -27.09 12.97 14.21
C ARG A 110 -28.04 12.02 14.95
N LYS A 111 -29.33 12.33 15.04
CA LYS A 111 -30.33 11.44 15.69
C LYS A 111 -30.44 10.10 14.98
N VAL A 112 -30.44 10.08 13.64
CA VAL A 112 -30.43 8.85 12.85
C VAL A 112 -29.19 8.01 13.18
N VAL A 113 -27.99 8.60 13.09
CA VAL A 113 -26.72 7.94 13.39
C VAL A 113 -26.69 7.42 14.83
N THR A 114 -27.10 8.21 15.81
CA THR A 114 -27.17 7.78 17.21
C THR A 114 -28.10 6.58 17.38
N SER A 115 -29.25 6.58 16.73
CA SER A 115 -30.20 5.45 16.80
C SER A 115 -29.64 4.19 16.13
N LEU A 116 -28.96 4.34 14.99
CA LEU A 116 -28.27 3.23 14.32
C LEU A 116 -27.16 2.64 15.20
N VAL A 117 -26.35 3.48 15.85
CA VAL A 117 -25.30 3.03 16.80
C VAL A 117 -25.92 2.27 17.96
N LYS A 118 -27.03 2.75 18.53
CA LYS A 118 -27.74 2.03 19.60
C LYS A 118 -28.30 0.68 19.15
N ILE A 119 -28.81 0.58 17.92
CA ILE A 119 -29.30 -0.69 17.39
C ILE A 119 -28.14 -1.67 17.18
N VAL A 120 -27.01 -1.19 16.65
CA VAL A 120 -25.82 -2.03 16.40
C VAL A 120 -25.14 -2.48 17.70
N GLY A 121 -25.04 -1.59 18.69
CA GLY A 121 -24.44 -1.87 20.01
C GLY A 121 -25.45 -2.34 21.07
N GLY A 122 -26.70 -2.60 20.69
CA GLY A 122 -27.78 -2.98 21.60
C GLY A 122 -27.73 -4.47 21.98
N SER A 123 -28.70 -4.90 22.78
CA SER A 123 -28.82 -6.32 23.18
C SER A 123 -29.45 -7.22 22.11
N ASP A 124 -30.06 -6.64 21.08
CA ASP A 124 -30.74 -7.37 20.00
C ASP A 124 -29.76 -7.73 18.87
N ASN A 125 -29.26 -8.97 18.92
CA ASN A 125 -28.29 -9.49 17.97
C ASN A 125 -28.91 -10.12 16.72
N THR A 126 -30.17 -9.78 16.38
CA THR A 126 -30.85 -10.33 15.20
C THR A 126 -30.12 -9.92 13.91
N PRO A 127 -29.56 -10.87 13.12
CA PRO A 127 -28.69 -10.53 12.00
C PRO A 127 -29.33 -9.64 10.93
N GLN A 128 -30.61 -9.81 10.64
CA GLN A 128 -31.33 -9.01 9.63
C GLN A 128 -31.43 -7.54 10.04
N LEU A 129 -31.67 -7.28 11.33
CA LEU A 129 -31.74 -5.94 11.88
C LEU A 129 -30.37 -5.26 11.86
N LEU A 130 -29.33 -5.98 12.31
CA LEU A 130 -27.96 -5.51 12.28
C LEU A 130 -27.50 -5.22 10.85
N ILE A 131 -27.82 -6.09 9.88
CA ILE A 131 -27.53 -5.87 8.45
C ILE A 131 -28.20 -4.59 7.94
N ALA A 132 -29.48 -4.38 8.23
CA ALA A 132 -30.19 -3.17 7.80
C ALA A 132 -29.59 -1.91 8.45
N ALA A 133 -29.24 -1.98 9.72
CA ALA A 133 -28.60 -0.87 10.43
C ALA A 133 -27.21 -0.53 9.85
N VAL A 134 -26.34 -1.52 9.62
CA VAL A 134 -25.02 -1.27 9.03
C VAL A 134 -25.10 -0.79 7.57
N GLN A 135 -26.14 -1.20 6.82
CA GLN A 135 -26.38 -0.72 5.46
C GLN A 135 -26.83 0.75 5.42
N ALA A 136 -27.55 1.22 6.43
CA ALA A 136 -27.97 2.61 6.49
C ALA A 136 -26.78 3.59 6.58
N PHE A 137 -25.65 3.19 7.20
CA PHE A 137 -24.44 4.02 7.24
C PHE A 137 -23.83 4.29 5.85
N ALA A 138 -24.09 3.42 4.85
CA ALA A 138 -23.56 3.60 3.49
C ALA A 138 -24.06 4.89 2.82
N GLY A 139 -25.24 5.38 3.23
CA GLY A 139 -25.83 6.61 2.71
C GLY A 139 -25.32 7.90 3.36
N LEU A 140 -24.41 7.84 4.35
CA LEU A 140 -23.79 9.02 4.96
C LEU A 140 -22.72 9.65 4.04
N GLY A 141 -23.14 10.08 2.84
CA GLY A 141 -22.28 10.77 1.88
C GLY A 141 -22.20 12.29 2.09
N PRO A 142 -21.29 13.00 1.40
CA PRO A 142 -21.18 14.45 1.50
C PRO A 142 -22.41 15.10 0.89
N VAL A 143 -23.28 15.54 1.78
CA VAL A 143 -24.43 16.38 1.49
C VAL A 143 -23.92 17.82 1.54
N SER A 144 -23.41 18.33 0.42
CA SER A 144 -22.85 19.68 0.25
C SER A 144 -21.42 19.89 0.80
N VAL A 145 -20.57 20.49 -0.05
CA VAL A 145 -19.15 20.84 0.17
C VAL A 145 -18.96 21.93 1.24
N VAL A 146 -20.05 22.47 1.79
CA VAL A 146 -20.02 23.70 2.60
C VAL A 146 -20.00 23.45 4.11
N ASP A 147 -20.39 22.28 4.60
CA ASP A 147 -20.62 22.08 6.04
C ASP A 147 -19.76 20.95 6.64
N LYS A 148 -18.76 21.32 7.45
CA LYS A 148 -17.76 20.41 8.08
C LYS A 148 -18.38 19.38 9.03
N ASN A 149 -19.61 19.61 9.49
CA ASN A 149 -20.31 18.71 10.40
C ASN A 149 -20.67 17.36 9.73
N TRP A 150 -20.79 17.31 8.40
CA TRP A 150 -21.05 16.07 7.65
C TRP A 150 -19.88 15.11 7.66
N GLU A 151 -18.65 15.65 7.56
CA GLU A 151 -17.43 14.85 7.55
C GLU A 151 -17.27 14.06 8.84
N TYR A 152 -17.72 14.63 9.97
CA TYR A 152 -17.73 13.96 11.27
C TYR A 152 -18.68 12.75 11.29
N LEU A 153 -19.94 12.90 10.85
CA LEU A 153 -20.90 11.79 10.88
C LEU A 153 -20.49 10.63 9.97
N ALA A 154 -19.94 10.92 8.79
CA ALA A 154 -19.38 9.88 7.92
C ALA A 154 -18.15 9.21 8.53
N ARG A 155 -17.33 9.96 9.27
CA ARG A 155 -16.17 9.43 10.01
C ARG A 155 -16.60 8.49 11.16
N GLU A 156 -17.62 8.87 11.92
CA GLU A 156 -18.20 8.02 12.98
C GLU A 156 -18.90 6.78 12.39
N GLY A 157 -19.62 6.94 11.26
CA GLY A 157 -20.20 5.81 10.54
C GLY A 157 -19.13 4.82 10.07
N ALA A 158 -18.01 5.32 9.55
CA ALA A 158 -16.87 4.49 9.17
C ALA A 158 -16.28 3.75 10.38
N ASP A 159 -16.19 4.40 11.55
CA ASP A 159 -15.72 3.79 12.80
C ASP A 159 -16.56 2.59 13.20
N VAL A 160 -17.88 2.78 13.26
CA VAL A 160 -18.84 1.73 13.65
C VAL A 160 -18.76 0.54 12.69
N LEU A 161 -18.72 0.81 11.38
CA LEU A 161 -18.60 -0.23 10.36
C LEU A 161 -17.30 -1.02 10.52
N MET A 162 -16.20 -0.34 10.81
CA MET A 162 -14.90 -0.97 11.06
C MET A 162 -14.89 -1.77 12.36
N GLN A 163 -15.51 -1.27 13.44
CA GLN A 163 -15.66 -2.00 14.71
C GLN A 163 -16.41 -3.31 14.50
N VAL A 164 -17.55 -3.25 13.80
CA VAL A 164 -18.36 -4.43 13.46
C VAL A 164 -17.55 -5.45 12.66
N MET A 165 -16.69 -5.00 11.75
CA MET A 165 -15.86 -5.88 10.94
C MET A 165 -14.75 -6.60 11.72
N VAL A 166 -14.19 -5.96 12.75
CA VAL A 166 -13.12 -6.52 13.58
C VAL A 166 -13.65 -7.49 14.63
N ASP A 167 -14.77 -7.15 15.25
CA ASP A 167 -15.33 -7.91 16.36
C ASP A 167 -16.05 -9.17 15.86
N ARG A 168 -15.29 -10.28 15.81
CA ARG A 168 -15.76 -11.58 15.35
C ARG A 168 -16.64 -12.29 16.38
N ASP A 169 -16.53 -11.89 17.64
CA ASP A 169 -17.21 -12.55 18.76
C ASP A 169 -18.60 -11.93 18.94
N ALA A 170 -18.74 -10.61 18.75
CA ALA A 170 -20.02 -9.93 18.77
C ALA A 170 -20.83 -10.10 17.47
N PHE A 171 -20.18 -10.13 16.29
CA PHE A 171 -20.89 -10.06 15.01
C PHE A 171 -20.71 -11.29 14.10
N PRO A 172 -21.82 -11.89 13.61
CA PRO A 172 -21.75 -13.01 12.67
C PRO A 172 -21.21 -12.57 11.31
N GLU A 173 -20.63 -13.50 10.56
CA GLU A 173 -19.97 -13.24 9.27
C GLU A 173 -20.84 -12.47 8.27
N GLY A 174 -22.15 -12.77 8.20
CA GLY A 174 -23.07 -12.06 7.31
C GLY A 174 -23.19 -10.56 7.60
N VAL A 175 -23.20 -10.18 8.89
CA VAL A 175 -23.23 -8.77 9.32
C VAL A 175 -21.89 -8.10 9.01
N ARG A 176 -20.76 -8.79 9.27
CA ARG A 176 -19.41 -8.27 8.96
C ARG A 176 -19.20 -8.04 7.46
N GLN A 177 -19.74 -8.94 6.62
CA GLN A 177 -19.72 -8.75 5.16
C GLN A 177 -20.61 -7.58 4.72
N ALA A 178 -21.77 -7.39 5.35
CA ALA A 178 -22.61 -6.23 5.08
C ALA A 178 -21.88 -4.93 5.47
N ALA A 179 -21.27 -4.88 6.66
CA ALA A 179 -20.50 -3.72 7.11
C ALA A 179 -19.31 -3.40 6.17
N SER A 180 -18.60 -4.43 5.70
CA SER A 180 -17.55 -4.27 4.67
C SER A 180 -18.08 -3.63 3.39
N LYS A 181 -19.24 -4.06 2.89
CA LYS A 181 -19.85 -3.49 1.67
C LYS A 181 -20.31 -2.06 1.92
N SER A 182 -20.93 -1.79 3.07
CA SER A 182 -21.33 -0.45 3.47
C SER A 182 -20.14 0.50 3.55
N LEU A 183 -19.00 0.05 4.06
CA LEU A 183 -17.78 0.85 4.12
C LEU A 183 -17.23 1.16 2.73
N ASP A 184 -17.27 0.20 1.80
CA ASP A 184 -16.86 0.41 0.40
C ASP A 184 -17.79 1.43 -0.31
N SER A 185 -19.10 1.37 -0.03
CA SER A 185 -20.08 2.37 -0.51
C SER A 185 -19.86 3.75 0.13
N LEU A 186 -19.65 3.81 1.44
CA LEU A 186 -19.36 5.04 2.19
C LEU A 186 -18.04 5.67 1.74
N THR A 187 -17.04 4.88 1.40
CA THR A 187 -15.78 5.35 0.80
C THR A 187 -16.05 6.07 -0.52
N SER A 188 -16.98 5.54 -1.32
CA SER A 188 -17.29 6.08 -2.64
C SER A 188 -18.01 7.42 -2.58
N SER A 189 -18.71 7.70 -1.47
CA SER A 189 -19.40 8.96 -1.22
C SER A 189 -18.54 9.90 -0.37
N ALA A 190 -18.06 9.48 0.80
CA ALA A 190 -17.32 10.26 1.80
C ALA A 190 -15.84 9.82 1.94
N PHE A 191 -15.10 9.81 0.83
CA PHE A 191 -13.74 9.30 0.76
C PHE A 191 -12.79 9.86 1.84
N ARG A 192 -12.78 11.19 2.03
CA ARG A 192 -11.88 11.85 3.00
C ARG A 192 -12.15 11.44 4.45
N SER A 193 -13.41 11.35 4.84
CA SER A 193 -13.81 10.93 6.19
C SER A 193 -13.38 9.50 6.49
N VAL A 194 -13.57 8.59 5.53
CA VAL A 194 -13.12 7.19 5.68
C VAL A 194 -11.60 7.12 5.75
N LEU A 195 -10.89 7.83 4.87
CA LEU A 195 -9.43 7.89 4.88
C LEU A 195 -8.90 8.43 6.22
N ALA A 196 -9.47 9.52 6.73
CA ALA A 196 -9.10 10.09 8.02
C ALA A 196 -9.29 9.11 9.17
N LYS A 197 -10.40 8.36 9.17
CA LYS A 197 -10.66 7.35 10.20
C LYS A 197 -9.70 6.17 10.13
N LEU A 198 -9.39 5.68 8.93
CA LEU A 198 -8.40 4.61 8.73
C LEU A 198 -7.01 5.02 9.24
N LEU A 199 -6.57 6.24 8.95
CA LEU A 199 -5.28 6.75 9.44
C LEU A 199 -5.28 6.95 10.96
N HIS A 200 -6.41 7.35 11.53
CA HIS A 200 -6.58 7.44 12.98
C HIS A 200 -6.47 6.06 13.65
N TRP A 201 -7.09 5.01 13.09
CA TRP A 201 -6.97 3.64 13.60
C TRP A 201 -5.54 3.10 13.55
N LEU A 202 -4.70 3.61 12.65
CA LEU A 202 -3.28 3.28 12.58
C LEU A 202 -2.41 4.05 13.57
N SER A 203 -2.87 5.20 14.08
CA SER A 203 -2.07 6.05 14.97
C SER A 203 -1.93 5.48 16.39
N LEU A 204 -0.87 5.89 17.11
CA LEU A 204 -0.64 5.56 18.52
C LEU A 204 -1.44 6.44 19.51
N ASP A 205 -2.19 7.44 19.03
CA ASP A 205 -2.90 8.41 19.87
C ASP A 205 -4.20 7.85 20.49
N ARG A 206 -4.24 6.56 20.85
CA ARG A 206 -5.43 5.88 21.38
C ARG A 206 -5.18 5.44 22.83
N GLU A 207 -6.12 5.81 23.70
CA GLU A 207 -6.10 5.51 25.15
C GLU A 207 -6.28 4.00 25.38
N ASP A 208 -5.50 3.42 26.30
CA ASP A 208 -5.64 2.15 27.07
C ASP A 208 -6.48 0.98 26.49
N ASP A 209 -6.50 0.77 25.18
CA ASP A 209 -7.11 -0.40 24.54
C ASP A 209 -6.21 -1.66 24.71
N ASP A 210 -6.83 -2.84 24.76
CA ASP A 210 -6.13 -4.14 24.74
C ASP A 210 -5.21 -4.23 23.51
N GLU A 211 -3.93 -4.59 23.73
CA GLU A 211 -2.91 -4.69 22.68
C GLU A 211 -3.33 -5.66 21.56
N GLU A 212 -4.06 -6.73 21.88
CA GLU A 212 -4.58 -7.67 20.86
C GLU A 212 -5.64 -7.00 19.97
N GLN A 213 -6.52 -6.19 20.56
CA GLN A 213 -7.56 -5.48 19.83
C GLN A 213 -6.94 -4.41 18.93
N ILE A 214 -5.98 -3.63 19.44
CA ILE A 214 -5.24 -2.63 18.64
C ILE A 214 -4.60 -3.29 17.42
N GLN A 215 -3.97 -4.45 17.58
CA GLN A 215 -3.34 -5.17 16.47
C GLN A 215 -4.36 -5.62 15.40
N LYS A 216 -5.54 -6.12 15.82
CA LYS A 216 -6.61 -6.49 14.87
C LYS A 216 -7.11 -5.28 14.08
N GLU A 217 -7.31 -4.16 14.76
CA GLU A 217 -7.80 -2.91 14.17
C GLU A 217 -6.77 -2.31 13.20
N ARG A 218 -5.49 -2.24 13.59
CA ARG A 218 -4.41 -1.78 12.72
C ARG A 218 -4.23 -2.65 11.49
N HIS A 219 -4.25 -3.97 11.66
CA HIS A 219 -4.16 -4.90 10.53
C HIS A 219 -5.28 -4.67 9.51
N MET A 220 -6.52 -4.51 9.98
CA MET A 220 -7.66 -4.23 9.12
C MET A 220 -7.54 -2.85 8.46
N ALA A 221 -7.19 -1.80 9.22
CA ALA A 221 -7.05 -0.44 8.71
C ALA A 221 -5.98 -0.38 7.61
N LEU A 222 -4.84 -1.05 7.82
CA LEU A 222 -3.74 -1.14 6.86
C LEU A 222 -4.15 -1.90 5.59
N ALA A 223 -4.88 -3.01 5.74
CA ALA A 223 -5.42 -3.77 4.60
C ALA A 223 -6.42 -2.94 3.77
N ARG A 224 -7.26 -2.15 4.44
CA ARG A 224 -8.22 -1.24 3.78
C ARG A 224 -7.52 -0.08 3.11
N LEU A 225 -6.59 0.58 3.78
CA LEU A 225 -5.79 1.66 3.21
C LEU A 225 -5.00 1.20 1.98
N THR A 226 -4.40 0.00 2.05
CA THR A 226 -3.74 -0.62 0.89
C THR A 226 -4.71 -0.78 -0.27
N ARG A 227 -5.93 -1.25 -0.03
CA ARG A 227 -6.96 -1.37 -1.07
C ARG A 227 -7.35 0.00 -1.65
N LEU A 228 -7.52 1.02 -0.81
CA LEU A 228 -7.88 2.38 -1.27
C LEU A 228 -6.83 2.97 -2.22
N ILE A 229 -5.56 2.67 -2.01
CA ILE A 229 -4.45 3.23 -2.78
C ILE A 229 -4.13 2.38 -4.01
N MET A 230 -4.10 1.05 -3.84
CA MET A 230 -3.66 0.13 -4.89
C MET A 230 -4.76 -0.23 -5.89
N THR A 231 -6.04 -0.04 -5.55
CA THR A 231 -7.15 -0.45 -6.42
C THR A 231 -7.39 0.59 -7.52
N PRO A 232 -7.34 0.21 -8.81
CA PRO A 232 -7.51 1.17 -9.91
C PRO A 232 -8.83 1.94 -9.88
N SER A 233 -9.94 1.33 -9.44
CA SER A 233 -11.26 1.98 -9.37
C SER A 233 -11.32 3.12 -8.35
N GLN A 234 -10.41 3.14 -7.38
CA GLN A 234 -10.34 4.16 -6.34
C GLN A 234 -9.44 5.35 -6.72
N ARG A 235 -8.64 5.23 -7.79
CA ARG A 235 -7.73 6.28 -8.26
C ARG A 235 -8.43 7.63 -8.49
N LYS A 236 -9.69 7.61 -8.95
CA LYS A 236 -10.50 8.81 -9.19
C LYS A 236 -10.75 9.68 -7.95
N TYR A 237 -10.62 9.12 -6.74
CA TYR A 237 -10.83 9.85 -5.49
C TYR A 237 -9.54 10.49 -4.93
N TRP A 238 -8.37 10.09 -5.45
CA TRP A 238 -7.07 10.65 -5.09
C TRP A 238 -6.78 11.94 -5.86
N THR A 239 -7.61 12.96 -5.67
CA THR A 239 -7.36 14.31 -6.17
C THR A 239 -6.19 14.96 -5.42
N GLU A 240 -5.60 16.02 -5.98
CA GLU A 240 -4.53 16.79 -5.33
C GLU A 240 -4.92 17.25 -3.91
N GLU A 241 -6.13 17.78 -3.76
CA GLU A 241 -6.64 18.24 -2.46
C GLU A 241 -6.74 17.10 -1.43
N THR A 242 -7.18 15.91 -1.86
CA THR A 242 -7.22 14.72 -0.98
C THR A 242 -5.81 14.23 -0.62
N GLN A 243 -4.85 14.35 -1.54
CA GLN A 243 -3.47 13.97 -1.28
C GLN A 243 -2.79 14.93 -0.28
N LEU A 244 -2.98 16.24 -0.45
CA LEU A 244 -2.51 17.26 0.48
C LEU A 244 -3.14 17.12 1.88
N TYR A 245 -4.39 16.65 1.94
CA TYR A 245 -5.05 16.31 3.21
C TYR A 245 -4.44 15.07 3.88
N ALA A 246 -4.17 14.03 3.10
CA ALA A 246 -3.71 12.73 3.60
C ALA A 246 -2.24 12.72 4.01
N GLU A 247 -1.40 13.48 3.32
CA GLU A 247 0.05 13.52 3.52
C GLU A 247 0.48 13.77 4.98
N PRO A 248 0.05 14.85 5.65
CA PRO A 248 0.47 15.11 7.05
C PRO A 248 -0.04 14.03 8.02
N LEU A 249 -1.17 13.40 7.73
CA LEU A 249 -1.71 12.30 8.55
C LEU A 249 -0.85 11.04 8.38
N LEU A 250 -0.49 10.69 7.13
CA LEU A 250 0.40 9.57 6.84
C LEU A 250 1.78 9.75 7.46
N GLN A 251 2.33 10.96 7.39
CA GLN A 251 3.59 11.32 8.02
C GLN A 251 3.54 11.09 9.53
N ARG A 252 2.48 11.54 10.21
CA ARG A 252 2.29 11.30 11.65
C ARG A 252 2.23 9.80 11.98
N VAL A 253 1.47 9.02 11.21
CA VAL A 253 1.35 7.58 11.42
C VAL A 253 2.71 6.89 11.21
N LEU A 254 3.43 7.22 10.14
CA LEU A 254 4.76 6.66 9.85
C LEU A 254 5.77 6.86 10.99
N SER A 255 5.69 7.96 11.73
CA SER A 255 6.57 8.21 12.88
C SER A 255 6.21 7.38 14.13
N THR A 256 5.02 6.79 14.18
CA THR A 256 4.48 6.12 15.38
C THR A 256 4.48 4.59 15.29
N VAL A 257 4.35 4.04 14.08
CA VAL A 257 4.22 2.58 13.89
C VAL A 257 5.53 1.79 14.08
N ASP A 258 5.39 0.48 14.29
CA ASP A 258 6.53 -0.45 14.36
C ASP A 258 7.19 -0.68 13.00
N VAL A 259 8.33 -1.39 12.94
CA VAL A 259 9.08 -1.61 11.69
C VAL A 259 8.29 -2.41 10.64
N ARG A 260 7.45 -3.37 11.07
CA ARG A 260 6.67 -4.23 10.14
C ARG A 260 5.55 -3.44 9.50
N GLU A 261 4.79 -2.70 10.31
CA GLU A 261 3.74 -1.79 9.91
C GLU A 261 4.33 -0.64 9.07
N PHE A 262 5.48 -0.09 9.47
CA PHE A 262 6.21 0.92 8.73
C PHE A 262 6.53 0.45 7.31
N ALA A 263 7.08 -0.76 7.14
CA ALA A 263 7.41 -1.28 5.82
C ALA A 263 6.18 -1.44 4.91
N GLN A 264 5.04 -1.82 5.47
CA GLN A 264 3.79 -1.91 4.73
C GLN A 264 3.22 -0.52 4.41
N LEU A 265 3.26 0.40 5.36
CA LEU A 265 2.74 1.76 5.18
C LEU A 265 3.59 2.58 4.22
N VAL A 266 4.93 2.48 4.27
CA VAL A 266 5.82 3.09 3.27
C VAL A 266 5.52 2.58 1.88
N ARG A 267 5.29 1.26 1.71
CA ARG A 267 4.87 0.71 0.43
C ARG A 267 3.58 1.36 -0.05
N VAL A 268 2.60 1.51 0.83
CA VAL A 268 1.32 2.15 0.52
C VAL A 268 1.52 3.62 0.12
N THR A 269 2.25 4.39 0.92
CA THR A 269 2.55 5.81 0.68
C THR A 269 3.33 6.02 -0.62
N ALA A 270 4.23 5.09 -0.99
CA ALA A 270 5.00 5.12 -2.24
C ALA A 270 4.16 4.88 -3.51
N HIS A 271 2.91 4.41 -3.37
CA HIS A 271 1.99 4.24 -4.50
C HIS A 271 1.01 5.42 -4.65
N LEU A 272 1.09 6.42 -3.77
CA LEU A 272 0.32 7.64 -3.91
C LEU A 272 0.89 8.49 -5.05
N PRO A 273 0.04 9.08 -5.92
CA PRO A 273 0.51 9.88 -7.06
C PRO A 273 1.51 10.99 -6.67
N ILE A 274 1.25 11.73 -5.59
CA ILE A 274 2.09 12.83 -5.09
C ILE A 274 3.54 12.40 -4.79
N ASN A 275 3.73 11.12 -4.44
CA ASN A 275 5.04 10.54 -4.19
C ASN A 275 5.57 9.84 -5.44
N HIS A 276 4.78 8.93 -6.00
CA HIS A 276 5.17 8.09 -7.13
C HIS A 276 5.62 8.92 -8.34
N ASP A 277 4.89 9.98 -8.68
CA ASP A 277 5.18 10.81 -9.86
C ASP A 277 6.47 11.62 -9.70
N LYS A 278 6.95 11.79 -8.46
CA LYS A 278 8.23 12.43 -8.10
C LYS A 278 9.30 11.39 -7.73
N GLY A 279 9.15 10.15 -8.18
CA GLY A 279 10.10 9.06 -7.89
C GLY A 279 10.24 8.74 -6.41
N ASN A 280 9.18 8.98 -5.62
CA ASN A 280 9.11 8.79 -4.16
C ASN A 280 10.10 9.64 -3.34
N LEU A 281 10.68 10.68 -3.94
CA LEU A 281 11.55 11.63 -3.24
C LEU A 281 10.87 12.32 -2.05
N PRO A 282 9.60 12.79 -2.14
CA PRO A 282 8.99 13.55 -1.04
C PRO A 282 8.93 12.79 0.29
N ILE A 283 8.75 11.46 0.24
CA ILE A 283 8.75 10.60 1.43
C ILE A 283 10.13 10.60 2.09
N LEU A 284 11.19 10.47 1.29
CA LEU A 284 12.57 10.47 1.78
C LEU A 284 12.95 11.83 2.36
N GLU A 285 12.65 12.92 1.64
CA GLU A 285 12.94 14.29 2.08
C GLU A 285 12.27 14.62 3.41
N TRP A 286 10.99 14.31 3.52
CA TRP A 286 10.26 14.48 4.77
C TRP A 286 10.89 13.67 5.89
N TYR A 287 11.17 12.38 5.64
CA TYR A 287 11.65 11.48 6.69
C TYR A 287 13.02 11.92 7.24
N VAL A 288 13.96 12.26 6.36
CA VAL A 288 15.31 12.72 6.73
C VAL A 288 15.28 14.09 7.41
N LYS A 289 14.32 14.96 7.05
CA LYS A 289 14.14 16.24 7.73
C LYS A 289 13.52 16.10 9.12
N ALA A 290 12.63 15.13 9.30
CA ALA A 290 11.89 14.92 10.54
C ALA A 290 12.64 14.04 11.55
N HIS A 291 13.55 13.18 11.11
CA HIS A 291 14.20 12.16 11.93
C HIS A 291 15.72 12.18 11.83
N ASN A 292 16.39 11.91 12.96
CA ASN A 292 17.85 11.86 13.01
C ASN A 292 18.35 10.47 12.58
N LEU A 293 19.18 10.42 11.53
CA LEU A 293 19.76 9.18 11.01
C LEU A 293 20.86 8.58 11.89
N SER A 294 21.27 9.23 12.99
CA SER A 294 22.19 8.62 13.96
C SER A 294 21.55 7.47 14.76
N GLU A 295 20.23 7.35 14.74
CA GLU A 295 19.50 6.29 15.45
C GLU A 295 19.22 5.09 14.56
N ASP A 296 19.47 3.88 15.08
CA ASP A 296 19.31 2.61 14.34
C ASP A 296 17.92 2.43 13.72
N ARG A 297 16.86 2.80 14.46
CA ARG A 297 15.47 2.71 13.97
C ARG A 297 15.27 3.58 12.73
N HIS A 298 15.80 4.80 12.75
CA HIS A 298 15.64 5.75 11.66
C HIS A 298 16.52 5.37 10.47
N MET A 299 17.69 4.78 10.70
CA MET A 299 18.53 4.19 9.66
C MET A 299 17.85 3.02 8.96
N GLU A 300 17.27 2.08 9.72
CA GLU A 300 16.51 0.95 9.19
C GLU A 300 15.31 1.44 8.35
N ALA A 301 14.54 2.38 8.87
CA ALA A 301 13.40 2.99 8.18
C ALA A 301 13.80 3.70 6.88
N ALA A 302 14.89 4.49 6.89
CA ALA A 302 15.42 5.11 5.67
C ALA A 302 15.84 4.05 4.64
N SER A 303 16.42 2.92 5.08
CA SER A 303 16.76 1.79 4.21
C SER A 303 15.53 1.10 3.60
N ILE A 304 14.39 1.12 4.30
CA ILE A 304 13.11 0.61 3.80
C ILE A 304 12.54 1.56 2.74
N ILE A 305 12.54 2.88 3.00
CA ILE A 305 12.12 3.91 2.04
C ILE A 305 12.97 3.83 0.77
N ALA A 306 14.28 3.62 0.91
CA ALA A 306 15.24 3.51 -0.20
C ALA A 306 14.80 2.54 -1.32
N ARG A 307 14.06 1.49 -0.97
CA ARG A 307 13.59 0.47 -1.91
C ARG A 307 12.58 1.00 -2.93
N PHE A 308 11.96 2.13 -2.66
CA PHE A 308 10.93 2.74 -3.49
C PHE A 308 11.41 4.01 -4.22
N VAL A 309 12.57 4.55 -3.86
CA VAL A 309 13.10 5.76 -4.48
C VAL A 309 13.58 5.46 -5.90
N GLY A 310 13.13 6.28 -6.85
CA GLY A 310 13.47 6.12 -8.26
C GLY A 310 14.95 6.45 -8.54
N ASN A 311 15.60 5.63 -9.36
CA ASN A 311 17.02 5.81 -9.72
C ASN A 311 17.30 7.08 -10.55
N SER A 312 16.28 7.71 -11.13
CA SER A 312 16.39 8.93 -11.96
C SER A 312 16.29 10.22 -11.15
N VAL A 313 16.06 10.12 -9.84
CA VAL A 313 15.90 11.27 -8.94
C VAL A 313 17.28 11.75 -8.49
N GLU A 314 17.43 13.08 -8.37
CA GLU A 314 18.61 13.69 -7.75
C GLU A 314 18.25 14.38 -6.43
N TYR A 315 19.05 14.15 -5.40
CA TYR A 315 18.89 14.68 -4.05
C TYR A 315 20.21 14.64 -3.28
N ASP A 316 20.51 15.67 -2.51
CA ASP A 316 21.67 15.70 -1.62
C ASP A 316 21.34 15.04 -0.27
N LEU A 317 21.62 13.74 -0.16
CA LEU A 317 21.55 13.01 1.11
C LEU A 317 22.86 13.10 1.92
N PHE A 318 23.95 13.62 1.34
CA PHE A 318 25.27 13.66 2.01
C PHE A 318 25.21 14.51 3.28
N THR A 319 24.56 15.67 3.23
CA THR A 319 24.43 16.58 4.39
C THR A 319 23.79 15.87 5.60
N ALA A 320 22.80 15.02 5.38
CA ALA A 320 22.17 14.26 6.47
C ALA A 320 23.06 13.12 6.98
N LEU A 321 23.82 12.46 6.10
CA LEU A 321 24.78 11.43 6.49
C LEU A 321 25.94 12.01 7.30
N GLU A 322 26.42 13.19 6.92
CA GLU A 322 27.45 13.93 7.63
C GLU A 322 26.96 14.37 9.02
N ALA A 323 25.76 14.94 9.10
CA ALA A 323 25.15 15.32 10.39
C ALA A 323 24.96 14.12 11.33
N ALA A 324 24.72 12.92 10.79
CA ALA A 324 24.61 11.68 11.56
C ALA A 324 25.98 11.05 11.90
N GLY A 325 27.10 11.64 11.46
CA GLY A 325 28.46 11.13 11.70
C GLY A 325 28.83 9.87 10.90
N ILE A 326 28.00 9.49 9.92
CA ILE A 326 28.17 8.25 9.15
C ILE A 326 29.40 8.33 8.24
N THR A 327 29.64 9.51 7.66
CA THR A 327 30.78 9.74 6.76
C THR A 327 32.11 9.92 7.49
N SER A 328 32.08 10.04 8.81
CA SER A 328 33.27 10.28 9.65
C SER A 328 33.98 9.01 10.11
N HIS A 329 33.32 7.85 10.02
CA HIS A 329 33.82 6.58 10.56
C HIS A 329 33.70 5.42 9.55
N PRO A 330 34.61 4.44 9.59
CA PRO A 330 34.47 3.21 8.80
C PRO A 330 33.18 2.48 9.17
N ILE A 331 32.48 1.92 8.17
CA ILE A 331 31.27 1.13 8.41
C ILE A 331 31.74 -0.26 8.84
N ASP A 332 31.48 -0.62 10.09
CA ASP A 332 31.88 -1.92 10.62
C ASP A 332 30.98 -3.03 10.06
N ALA A 333 31.50 -3.73 9.04
CA ALA A 333 30.80 -4.83 8.39
C ALA A 333 30.60 -6.05 9.32
N SER A 334 31.17 -6.09 10.53
CA SER A 334 30.94 -7.17 11.50
C SER A 334 29.65 -6.98 12.33
N ILE A 335 29.05 -5.79 12.29
CA ILE A 335 27.82 -5.47 13.02
C ILE A 335 26.60 -5.68 12.12
N ASP A 336 25.61 -6.47 12.56
CA ASP A 336 24.41 -6.79 11.79
C ASP A 336 23.67 -5.53 11.29
N LYS A 337 23.60 -4.48 12.10
CA LYS A 337 22.90 -3.22 11.79
C LYS A 337 23.58 -2.39 10.70
N SER A 338 24.87 -2.61 10.44
CA SER A 338 25.62 -1.90 9.39
C SER A 338 25.07 -2.11 7.99
N VAL A 339 24.27 -3.16 7.80
CA VAL A 339 23.55 -3.41 6.54
C VAL A 339 22.61 -2.26 6.17
N TYR A 340 21.99 -1.60 7.15
CA TYR A 340 21.08 -0.48 6.91
C TYR A 340 21.86 0.75 6.50
N THR A 341 22.95 1.06 7.22
CA THR A 341 23.87 2.13 6.87
C THR A 341 24.42 1.98 5.46
N ALA A 342 24.90 0.78 5.09
CA ALA A 342 25.42 0.53 3.75
C ALA A 342 24.34 0.69 2.65
N LYS A 343 23.09 0.27 2.92
CA LYS A 343 21.96 0.49 2.00
C LYS A 343 21.60 1.96 1.84
N VAL A 344 21.64 2.75 2.91
CA VAL A 344 21.38 4.19 2.85
C VAL A 344 22.53 4.93 2.17
N VAL A 345 23.79 4.52 2.37
CA VAL A 345 24.94 5.03 1.62
C VAL A 345 24.80 4.70 0.13
N LEU A 346 24.37 3.48 -0.22
CA LEU A 346 24.06 3.12 -1.60
C LEU A 346 22.95 4.00 -2.19
N LEU A 347 21.88 4.26 -1.43
CA LEU A 347 20.83 5.19 -1.84
C LEU A 347 21.42 6.59 -2.12
N ALA A 348 22.19 7.12 -1.17
CA ALA A 348 22.85 8.42 -1.29
C ALA A 348 23.70 8.48 -2.56
N SER A 349 24.50 7.45 -2.83
CA SER A 349 25.31 7.35 -4.05
C SER A 349 24.48 7.40 -5.34
N ARG A 350 23.30 6.78 -5.36
CA ARG A 350 22.42 6.74 -6.56
C ARG A 350 21.82 8.09 -6.85
N ILE A 351 21.21 8.69 -5.84
CA ILE A 351 20.49 9.95 -6.00
C ILE A 351 21.40 11.17 -5.86
N ALA A 352 22.69 11.00 -5.53
CA ALA A 352 23.62 12.12 -5.37
C ALA A 352 23.61 13.06 -6.58
N THR A 353 23.48 14.36 -6.32
CA THR A 353 23.86 15.42 -7.26
C THR A 353 25.36 15.32 -7.58
N ALA A 354 25.82 16.03 -8.61
CA ALA A 354 27.25 16.06 -8.93
C ALA A 354 28.13 16.48 -7.73
N GLU A 355 27.70 17.50 -7.00
CA GLU A 355 28.38 18.01 -5.80
C GLU A 355 28.36 17.01 -4.64
N ALA A 356 27.23 16.36 -4.37
CA ALA A 356 27.14 15.34 -3.33
C ALA A 356 28.00 14.11 -3.68
N ALA A 357 28.08 13.75 -4.97
CA ALA A 357 28.91 12.66 -5.43
C ALA A 357 30.40 12.92 -5.22
N GLU A 358 30.86 14.17 -5.38
CA GLU A 358 32.24 14.58 -5.06
C GLU A 358 32.59 14.34 -3.60
N LYS A 359 31.66 14.63 -2.69
CA LYS A 359 31.86 14.47 -1.24
C LYS A 359 31.75 13.00 -0.79
N LEU A 360 30.83 12.24 -1.39
CA LEU A 360 30.62 10.83 -1.07
C LEU A 360 31.74 9.92 -1.61
N TYR A 361 32.35 10.28 -2.74
CA TYR A 361 33.31 9.43 -3.43
C TYR A 361 34.51 9.03 -2.55
N PRO A 362 35.24 9.94 -1.89
CA PRO A 362 36.37 9.59 -1.02
C PRO A 362 35.97 8.65 0.12
N PHE A 363 34.83 8.91 0.75
CA PHE A 363 34.30 8.08 1.83
C PHE A 363 34.05 6.65 1.35
N VAL A 364 33.19 6.47 0.33
CA VAL A 364 32.83 5.13 -0.17
C VAL A 364 34.06 4.39 -0.73
N TYR A 365 34.93 5.10 -1.43
CA TYR A 365 36.16 4.52 -1.95
C TYR A 365 37.06 4.00 -0.83
N SER A 366 37.27 4.77 0.25
CA SER A 366 38.07 4.33 1.39
C SER A 366 37.52 3.06 2.06
N GLN A 367 36.19 2.94 2.17
CA GLN A 367 35.52 1.74 2.69
C GLN A 367 35.83 0.52 1.82
N VAL A 368 35.69 0.67 0.50
CA VAL A 368 35.98 -0.43 -0.44
C VAL A 368 37.45 -0.82 -0.40
N THR A 369 38.37 0.14 -0.41
CA THR A 369 39.82 -0.14 -0.35
C THR A 369 40.20 -0.91 0.92
N SER A 370 39.66 -0.52 2.07
CA SER A 370 39.85 -1.24 3.34
C SER A 370 39.31 -2.67 3.23
N MET A 371 38.08 -2.82 2.76
CA MET A 371 37.37 -4.09 2.63
C MET A 371 38.05 -5.08 1.67
N ILE A 372 38.56 -4.62 0.52
CA ILE A 372 39.21 -5.51 -0.45
C ILE A 372 40.61 -5.94 -0.01
N SER A 373 41.24 -5.21 0.91
CA SER A 373 42.59 -5.52 1.39
C SER A 373 42.63 -6.85 2.16
N ASP A 374 41.53 -7.22 2.83
CA ASP A 374 41.32 -8.53 3.46
C ASP A 374 39.92 -9.06 3.14
N MET A 375 39.69 -9.35 1.86
CA MET A 375 38.41 -9.87 1.38
C MET A 375 38.05 -11.23 2.01
N HIS A 376 39.03 -12.03 2.42
CA HIS A 376 38.78 -13.34 3.00
C HIS A 376 38.18 -13.22 4.40
N ALA A 377 38.73 -12.37 5.26
CA ALA A 377 38.12 -12.08 6.56
C ALA A 377 36.78 -11.32 6.42
N THR A 378 36.67 -10.50 5.38
CA THR A 378 35.47 -9.69 5.16
C THR A 378 34.30 -10.52 4.64
N LEU A 379 34.45 -11.50 3.75
CA LEU A 379 33.31 -12.25 3.19
C LEU A 379 32.76 -13.30 4.15
N THR A 380 31.91 -12.87 5.08
CA THR A 380 31.18 -13.75 6.00
C THR A 380 29.71 -13.82 5.62
N THR A 381 28.99 -14.85 6.09
CA THR A 381 27.55 -14.97 5.83
C THR A 381 26.74 -13.81 6.41
N ALA A 382 27.23 -13.14 7.46
CA ALA A 382 26.54 -12.04 8.13
C ALA A 382 26.59 -10.73 7.34
N ASN A 383 27.60 -10.53 6.49
CA ASN A 383 27.90 -9.21 5.93
C ASN A 383 27.91 -9.14 4.40
N LEU A 384 27.53 -10.22 3.71
CA LEU A 384 27.44 -10.26 2.25
C LEU A 384 26.63 -9.07 1.68
N ILE A 385 25.48 -8.76 2.30
CA ILE A 385 24.61 -7.66 1.86
C ILE A 385 25.30 -6.30 2.06
N THR A 386 26.03 -6.12 3.17
CA THR A 386 26.77 -4.90 3.47
C THR A 386 27.88 -4.68 2.45
N VAL A 387 28.68 -5.72 2.18
CA VAL A 387 29.76 -5.71 1.17
C VAL A 387 29.19 -5.41 -0.22
N GLU A 388 28.13 -6.13 -0.60
CA GLU A 388 27.43 -5.91 -1.87
C GLU A 388 26.94 -4.46 -1.98
N ALA A 389 26.28 -3.91 -0.96
CA ALA A 389 25.78 -2.53 -0.97
C ALA A 389 26.90 -1.49 -1.15
N LEU A 390 28.03 -1.65 -0.46
CA LEU A 390 29.19 -0.76 -0.59
C LEU A 390 29.83 -0.86 -1.99
N LEU A 391 29.92 -2.06 -2.56
CA LEU A 391 30.40 -2.25 -3.93
C LEU A 391 29.48 -1.61 -4.97
N PHE A 392 28.16 -1.77 -4.82
CA PHE A 392 27.20 -1.07 -5.66
C PHE A 392 27.34 0.46 -5.49
N ALA A 393 27.52 0.95 -4.27
CA ALA A 393 27.68 2.37 -3.99
C ALA A 393 28.93 2.93 -4.70
N ALA A 394 30.04 2.19 -4.65
CA ALA A 394 31.28 2.54 -5.34
C ALA A 394 31.11 2.54 -6.86
N VAL A 395 30.47 1.53 -7.43
CA VAL A 395 30.18 1.47 -8.88
C VAL A 395 29.30 2.64 -9.31
N THR A 396 28.28 2.98 -8.52
CA THR A 396 27.38 4.10 -8.79
C THR A 396 28.12 5.44 -8.79
N LEU A 397 28.94 5.71 -7.76
CA LEU A 397 29.72 6.95 -7.70
C LEU A 397 30.80 6.99 -8.78
N ALA A 398 31.46 5.86 -9.06
CA ALA A 398 32.46 5.76 -10.12
C ALA A 398 31.88 6.06 -11.52
N ARG A 399 30.60 5.75 -11.77
CA ARG A 399 29.92 6.14 -13.02
C ARG A 399 29.69 7.65 -13.10
N LYS A 400 29.46 8.33 -11.96
CA LYS A 400 29.34 9.80 -11.88
C LYS A 400 30.72 10.49 -11.89
N ARG A 401 31.79 9.81 -11.45
CA ARG A 401 33.19 10.28 -11.35
C ARG A 401 34.13 9.35 -12.12
N SER A 402 33.89 9.22 -13.43
CA SER A 402 34.55 8.20 -14.26
C SER A 402 36.06 8.42 -14.39
N THR A 403 36.51 9.67 -14.43
CA THR A 403 37.93 10.04 -14.51
C THR A 403 38.71 9.62 -13.28
N GLU A 404 38.22 9.96 -12.09
CA GLU A 404 38.82 9.63 -10.80
C GLU A 404 38.77 8.12 -10.57
N ALA A 405 37.65 7.48 -10.90
CA ALA A 405 37.52 6.03 -10.80
C ALA A 405 38.53 5.28 -11.68
N LEU A 406 38.75 5.74 -12.92
CA LEU A 406 39.76 5.13 -13.79
C LEU A 406 41.18 5.36 -13.28
N GLN A 407 41.47 6.52 -12.69
CA GLN A 407 42.77 6.75 -12.03
C GLN A 407 42.99 5.74 -10.90
N GLN A 408 41.99 5.60 -10.01
CA GLN A 408 42.03 4.67 -8.89
C GLN A 408 42.16 3.20 -9.31
N LEU A 409 41.40 2.77 -10.32
CA LEU A 409 41.50 1.42 -10.88
C LEU A 409 42.88 1.11 -11.49
N ASN A 410 43.61 2.15 -11.90
CA ASN A 410 44.96 2.02 -12.44
C ASN A 410 46.06 2.10 -11.38
N GLU A 411 45.74 2.47 -10.14
CA GLU A 411 46.70 2.45 -9.03
C GLU A 411 47.18 1.03 -8.74
N ALA A 412 48.49 0.85 -8.62
CA ALA A 412 49.10 -0.47 -8.50
C ALA A 412 48.68 -1.21 -7.21
N SER A 413 48.59 -0.48 -6.09
CA SER A 413 48.17 -1.02 -4.78
C SER A 413 46.71 -1.45 -4.78
N PHE A 414 45.82 -0.62 -5.32
CA PHE A 414 44.41 -0.94 -5.45
C PHE A 414 44.21 -2.14 -6.37
N ASN A 415 44.84 -2.13 -7.56
CA ASN A 415 44.70 -3.22 -8.52
C ASN A 415 45.23 -4.57 -8.00
N ALA A 416 46.34 -4.57 -7.24
CA ALA A 416 46.84 -5.78 -6.59
C ALA A 416 45.81 -6.34 -5.59
N SER A 417 45.24 -5.45 -4.76
CA SER A 417 44.21 -5.82 -3.78
C SER A 417 42.92 -6.31 -4.46
N ALA A 418 42.49 -5.63 -5.53
CA ALA A 418 41.32 -6.01 -6.32
C ALA A 418 41.51 -7.38 -7.01
N THR A 419 42.72 -7.67 -7.50
CA THR A 419 43.04 -8.97 -8.11
C THR A 419 42.95 -10.10 -7.09
N LEU A 420 43.53 -9.91 -5.90
CA LEU A 420 43.43 -10.88 -4.81
C LEU A 420 41.98 -11.04 -4.33
N ALA A 421 41.27 -9.93 -4.13
CA ALA A 421 39.87 -9.92 -3.73
C ALA A 421 38.96 -10.63 -4.75
N ALA A 422 39.21 -10.46 -6.05
CA ALA A 422 38.47 -11.16 -7.11
C ALA A 422 38.71 -12.67 -7.07
N GLN A 423 39.94 -13.11 -6.83
CA GLN A 423 40.27 -14.53 -6.66
C GLN A 423 39.56 -15.12 -5.44
N THR A 424 39.61 -14.41 -4.29
CA THR A 424 38.92 -14.81 -3.06
C THR A 424 37.41 -14.88 -3.26
N ALA A 425 36.80 -13.85 -3.83
CA ALA A 425 35.35 -13.82 -4.10
C ALA A 425 34.94 -14.96 -5.05
N ALA A 426 35.75 -15.27 -6.07
CA ALA A 426 35.50 -16.38 -6.99
C ALA A 426 35.61 -17.75 -6.29
N ALA A 427 36.60 -17.94 -5.41
CA ALA A 427 36.76 -19.16 -4.63
C ALA A 427 35.56 -19.39 -3.69
N VAL A 428 35.22 -18.39 -2.86
CA VAL A 428 34.08 -18.44 -1.93
C VAL A 428 32.77 -18.65 -2.69
N TYR A 429 32.56 -17.96 -3.82
CA TYR A 429 31.37 -18.16 -4.65
C TYR A 429 31.26 -19.61 -5.15
N ASN A 430 32.35 -20.21 -5.64
CA ASN A 430 32.33 -21.59 -6.14
C ASN A 430 32.03 -22.60 -5.02
N GLU A 431 32.61 -22.42 -3.83
CA GLU A 431 32.35 -23.25 -2.66
C GLU A 431 30.89 -23.16 -2.21
N VAL A 432 30.36 -21.94 -2.08
CA VAL A 432 28.96 -21.71 -1.67
C VAL A 432 27.99 -22.25 -2.74
N VAL A 433 28.25 -22.05 -4.03
CA VAL A 433 27.43 -22.62 -5.09
C VAL A 433 27.44 -24.14 -5.05
N PHE A 434 28.59 -24.77 -4.79
CA PHE A 434 28.67 -26.22 -4.63
C PHE A 434 27.86 -26.70 -3.41
N ALA A 435 28.03 -26.05 -2.26
CA ALA A 435 27.29 -26.36 -1.04
C ALA A 435 25.77 -26.19 -1.22
N VAL A 436 25.31 -25.08 -1.81
CA VAL A 436 23.89 -24.81 -2.07
C VAL A 436 23.32 -25.78 -3.11
N LYS A 437 24.09 -26.17 -4.15
CA LYS A 437 23.66 -27.21 -5.10
C LYS A 437 23.46 -28.55 -4.40
N LYS A 438 24.37 -28.93 -3.49
CA LYS A 438 24.25 -30.15 -2.69
C LYS A 438 23.05 -30.09 -1.75
N ALA A 439 22.85 -28.98 -1.03
CA ALA A 439 21.68 -28.77 -0.18
C ALA A 439 20.37 -28.79 -0.99
N ALA A 440 20.36 -28.22 -2.20
CA ALA A 440 19.19 -28.24 -3.07
C ALA A 440 18.85 -29.67 -3.55
N GLN A 441 19.87 -30.49 -3.85
CA GLN A 441 19.67 -31.91 -4.16
C GLN A 441 19.08 -32.70 -2.97
N ASN A 442 19.45 -32.31 -1.75
CA ASN A 442 18.91 -32.86 -0.51
C ASN A 442 17.57 -32.25 -0.07
N LYS A 443 17.05 -31.24 -0.78
CA LYS A 443 15.86 -30.43 -0.40
C LYS A 443 16.03 -29.66 0.92
N GLU A 444 17.26 -29.32 1.28
CA GLU A 444 17.63 -28.56 2.48
C GLU A 444 17.91 -27.08 2.17
N ALA A 445 18.01 -26.70 0.90
CA ALA A 445 18.30 -25.33 0.51
C ALA A 445 17.07 -24.41 0.66
N ASP A 446 17.30 -23.25 1.26
CA ASP A 446 16.28 -22.28 1.61
C ASP A 446 16.47 -20.93 0.88
N ARG A 447 15.63 -19.95 1.19
CA ARG A 447 15.72 -18.61 0.59
C ARG A 447 17.02 -17.88 0.96
N ALA A 448 17.55 -18.10 2.17
CA ALA A 448 18.81 -17.48 2.59
C ALA A 448 19.97 -17.97 1.72
N SER A 449 20.00 -19.26 1.41
CA SER A 449 20.95 -19.88 0.48
C SER A 449 20.93 -19.22 -0.90
N ALA A 450 19.74 -18.96 -1.44
CA ALA A 450 19.59 -18.28 -2.74
C ALA A 450 20.09 -16.83 -2.72
N ASN A 451 19.79 -16.09 -1.64
CA ASN A 451 20.25 -14.72 -1.46
C ASN A 451 21.77 -14.64 -1.31
N ALA A 452 22.37 -15.56 -0.55
CA ALA A 452 23.83 -15.63 -0.38
C ALA A 452 24.54 -15.86 -1.72
N VAL A 453 24.04 -16.79 -2.54
CA VAL A 453 24.57 -17.03 -3.89
C VAL A 453 24.43 -15.81 -4.79
N ALA A 454 23.28 -15.13 -4.78
CA ALA A 454 23.05 -13.93 -5.58
C ALA A 454 23.98 -12.77 -5.16
N SER A 455 24.13 -12.57 -3.85
CA SER A 455 25.02 -11.55 -3.30
C SER A 455 26.49 -11.81 -3.66
N LEU A 456 26.98 -13.04 -3.45
CA LEU A 456 28.33 -13.44 -3.83
C LEU A 456 28.57 -13.37 -5.35
N HIS A 457 27.55 -13.65 -6.15
CA HIS A 457 27.65 -13.48 -7.61
C HIS A 457 27.88 -12.02 -8.00
N ASN A 458 27.12 -11.09 -7.40
CA ASN A 458 27.28 -9.66 -7.64
C ASN A 458 28.66 -9.17 -7.18
N ILE A 459 29.07 -9.54 -5.97
CA ILE A 459 30.40 -9.22 -5.42
C ILE A 459 31.49 -9.72 -6.37
N LYS A 460 31.42 -10.99 -6.78
CA LYS A 460 32.38 -11.59 -7.72
C LYS A 460 32.46 -10.79 -9.02
N ILE A 461 31.33 -10.48 -9.66
CA ILE A 461 31.32 -9.75 -10.95
C ILE A 461 31.95 -8.37 -10.79
N ILE A 462 31.63 -7.65 -9.71
CA ILE A 462 32.17 -6.31 -9.47
C ILE A 462 33.69 -6.37 -9.24
N MET A 463 34.16 -7.34 -8.45
CA MET A 463 35.59 -7.54 -8.20
C MET A 463 36.36 -7.97 -9.44
N GLU A 464 35.82 -8.87 -10.26
CA GLU A 464 36.42 -9.25 -11.54
C GLU A 464 36.52 -8.05 -12.50
N ALA A 465 35.53 -7.16 -12.48
CA ALA A 465 35.60 -5.93 -13.26
C ALA A 465 36.71 -5.00 -12.74
N PHE A 466 36.79 -4.79 -11.43
CA PHE A 466 37.83 -3.94 -10.82
C PHE A 466 39.23 -4.50 -11.07
N ALA A 467 39.44 -5.81 -10.92
CA ALA A 467 40.70 -6.49 -11.25
C ALA A 467 41.06 -6.38 -12.75
N ALA A 468 40.04 -6.32 -13.63
CA ALA A 468 40.21 -6.03 -15.04
C ALA A 468 40.32 -4.52 -15.36
N LYS A 469 40.51 -3.67 -14.33
CA LYS A 469 40.66 -2.22 -14.42
C LYS A 469 39.50 -1.51 -15.13
N ARG A 470 38.27 -2.00 -14.94
CA ARG A 470 37.06 -1.45 -15.55
C ARG A 470 35.88 -1.47 -14.59
N LEU A 471 34.84 -0.73 -14.93
CA LEU A 471 33.54 -0.83 -14.24
C LEU A 471 32.72 -2.00 -14.82
N PRO A 472 31.79 -2.59 -14.03
CA PRO A 472 30.87 -3.59 -14.53
C PRO A 472 30.04 -3.05 -15.71
N LEU A 473 30.08 -3.77 -16.83
CA LEU A 473 29.41 -3.38 -18.09
C LEU A 473 27.93 -3.78 -18.13
N GLY A 474 27.52 -4.75 -17.30
CA GLY A 474 26.12 -5.20 -17.22
C GLY A 474 25.33 -4.46 -16.14
N GLU A 475 24.00 -4.47 -16.28
CA GLU A 475 23.10 -4.11 -15.19
C GLU A 475 23.06 -5.24 -14.16
N LEU A 476 23.58 -4.97 -12.98
CA LEU A 476 23.46 -5.84 -11.82
C LEU A 476 22.26 -5.38 -10.98
N LYS A 477 21.54 -6.34 -10.41
CA LYS A 477 20.44 -6.10 -9.48
C LYS A 477 20.86 -6.59 -8.11
N GLU A 478 20.53 -5.83 -7.07
CA GLU A 478 20.87 -6.17 -5.70
C GLU A 478 20.14 -7.45 -5.28
N SER A 479 20.83 -8.30 -4.53
CA SER A 479 20.29 -9.57 -4.07
C SER A 479 19.01 -9.43 -3.23
N TRP A 480 18.77 -8.27 -2.62
CA TRP A 480 17.58 -7.95 -1.82
C TRP A 480 16.50 -7.13 -2.55
N ALA A 481 16.74 -6.67 -3.78
CA ALA A 481 15.82 -5.80 -4.52
C ALA A 481 14.64 -6.57 -5.17
N GLY A 482 14.84 -7.85 -5.52
CA GLY A 482 13.83 -8.70 -6.16
C GLY A 482 13.14 -9.68 -5.22
N GLY A 483 11.85 -9.97 -5.46
CA GLY A 483 11.18 -11.13 -4.87
C GLY A 483 11.97 -12.42 -5.11
N THR A 484 12.06 -13.27 -4.09
CA THR A 484 12.78 -14.56 -4.00
C THR A 484 13.74 -14.88 -5.16
N ASN A 485 15.04 -14.70 -4.93
CA ASN A 485 16.07 -15.31 -5.78
C ASN A 485 15.76 -16.82 -5.90
N SER A 486 15.59 -17.30 -7.13
CA SER A 486 15.26 -18.70 -7.38
C SER A 486 16.52 -19.55 -7.36
N ILE A 487 16.53 -20.62 -6.58
CA ILE A 487 17.57 -21.64 -6.69
C ILE A 487 17.38 -22.34 -8.06
N PRO A 488 18.41 -22.45 -8.90
CA PRO A 488 18.31 -23.22 -10.13
C PRO A 488 17.86 -24.64 -9.80
N VAL A 489 16.70 -25.05 -10.32
CA VAL A 489 16.24 -26.44 -10.19
C VAL A 489 17.25 -27.30 -10.95
N VAL A 490 17.99 -28.14 -10.22
CA VAL A 490 18.84 -29.16 -10.83
C VAL A 490 17.90 -30.07 -11.60
N LYS A 491 17.87 -29.94 -12.93
CA LYS A 491 17.26 -30.95 -13.79
C LYS A 491 18.00 -32.25 -13.49
N ARG A 492 17.34 -33.17 -12.78
CA ARG A 492 17.76 -34.57 -12.78
C ARG A 492 17.66 -35.01 -14.23
N ASP A 493 18.79 -35.09 -14.93
CA ASP A 493 18.87 -35.98 -16.06
C ASP A 493 18.45 -37.34 -15.52
N ARG A 494 17.35 -37.82 -16.08
CA ARG A 494 16.72 -39.10 -15.78
C ARG A 494 17.82 -40.14 -15.76
N GLU A 495 18.07 -40.72 -14.58
CA GLU A 495 19.02 -41.80 -14.37
C GLU A 495 18.79 -42.87 -15.45
N THR A 496 19.68 -42.91 -16.44
CA THR A 496 19.89 -44.12 -17.22
C THR A 496 20.51 -45.13 -16.26
N PRO A 497 19.91 -46.32 -16.09
CA PRO A 497 20.40 -47.28 -15.13
C PRO A 497 21.83 -47.68 -15.51
N ARG A 498 22.73 -47.60 -14.53
CA ARG A 498 24.09 -48.13 -14.59
C ARG A 498 24.05 -49.57 -15.13
N GLY A 499 24.65 -49.77 -16.29
CA GLY A 499 24.82 -51.08 -16.90
C GLY A 499 26.09 -51.11 -17.74
N ASN A 500 27.07 -51.86 -17.24
CA ASN A 500 28.28 -52.38 -17.89
C ASN A 500 29.46 -51.41 -18.09
N MET A 501 30.40 -51.51 -17.15
CA MET A 501 31.82 -51.23 -17.38
C MET A 501 32.35 -52.06 -18.56
N PRO A 502 33.38 -51.57 -19.28
CA PRO A 502 34.01 -52.31 -20.36
C PRO A 502 34.80 -53.53 -19.83
N PRO A 503 34.87 -54.65 -20.57
CA PRO A 503 35.67 -55.81 -20.16
C PRO A 503 37.18 -55.54 -20.37
N PRO A 504 38.07 -56.25 -19.65
CA PRO A 504 39.52 -56.04 -19.73
C PRO A 504 40.11 -56.55 -21.06
N PRO A 505 41.32 -56.12 -21.43
CA PRO A 505 41.84 -56.28 -22.79
C PRO A 505 42.30 -57.72 -23.06
N GLY A 506 41.81 -58.31 -24.15
CA GLY A 506 42.38 -59.52 -24.75
C GLY A 506 41.40 -60.64 -25.07
N SER A 507 40.68 -60.54 -26.18
CA SER A 507 40.25 -61.72 -26.97
C SER A 507 39.89 -61.28 -28.39
N LYS A 508 40.55 -61.89 -29.37
CA LYS A 508 40.39 -61.63 -30.81
C LYS A 508 39.05 -62.17 -31.35
N SER A 509 38.69 -61.64 -32.52
CA SER A 509 37.68 -62.09 -33.51
C SER A 509 36.35 -61.35 -33.42
N SER A 510 35.69 -60.90 -34.48
CA SER A 510 36.01 -60.74 -35.90
C SER A 510 34.83 -60.00 -36.55
N THR A 511 35.11 -59.22 -37.60
CA THR A 511 34.23 -58.92 -38.76
C THR A 511 32.94 -58.10 -38.63
N GLY A 512 32.82 -57.10 -39.54
CA GLY A 512 31.55 -56.54 -40.05
C GLY A 512 31.43 -55.02 -39.85
N ALA A 513 32.15 -54.16 -40.59
CA ALA A 513 31.82 -53.63 -41.91
C ALA A 513 30.61 -52.65 -41.96
N ALA A 514 30.93 -51.38 -42.28
CA ALA A 514 30.11 -50.32 -42.91
C ALA A 514 28.88 -49.81 -42.11
N SER A 515 28.48 -48.54 -42.15
CA SER A 515 28.55 -47.55 -43.22
C SER A 515 28.36 -46.13 -42.65
N LYS A 516 29.17 -45.17 -43.13
CA LYS A 516 28.91 -43.73 -43.04
C LYS A 516 27.74 -43.38 -43.97
N ARG A 517 26.87 -42.45 -43.57
CA ARG A 517 26.33 -41.46 -44.53
C ARG A 517 25.82 -40.18 -43.87
N THR A 518 26.43 -39.10 -44.32
CA THR A 518 26.14 -37.68 -44.15
C THR A 518 25.10 -37.18 -45.16
N GLY A 519 24.40 -36.11 -44.79
CA GLY A 519 23.68 -35.17 -45.68
C GLY A 519 22.18 -35.40 -45.74
N SER A 520 21.30 -34.42 -45.94
CA SER A 520 21.38 -32.97 -46.12
C SER A 520 19.93 -32.49 -46.33
N GLN A 521 19.65 -31.25 -45.94
CA GLN A 521 18.66 -30.34 -46.53
C GLN A 521 17.13 -30.47 -46.27
N ARG A 522 16.62 -29.29 -45.91
CA ARG A 522 15.38 -28.61 -46.35
C ARG A 522 14.05 -28.98 -45.69
N ALA A 523 13.54 -27.99 -44.94
CA ALA A 523 12.11 -27.70 -44.79
C ALA A 523 11.47 -27.42 -46.17
N PRO A 524 10.13 -27.56 -46.32
CA PRO A 524 9.24 -26.45 -45.96
C PRO A 524 7.86 -26.85 -45.39
N ALA A 525 7.17 -25.80 -44.91
CA ALA A 525 5.90 -25.76 -44.19
C ALA A 525 4.65 -26.30 -44.90
N ARG A 526 3.63 -26.72 -44.12
CA ARG A 526 2.19 -26.62 -44.47
C ARG A 526 1.22 -26.81 -43.27
N LYS A 527 0.51 -25.72 -42.96
CA LYS A 527 -0.94 -25.52 -42.65
C LYS A 527 -1.82 -26.60 -41.94
N ARG A 528 -2.60 -26.06 -40.97
CA ARG A 528 -3.97 -26.44 -40.45
C ARG A 528 -4.02 -27.73 -39.59
N GLN A 529 -4.86 -27.89 -38.55
CA GLN A 529 -6.17 -27.31 -38.22
C GLN A 529 -6.53 -27.52 -36.72
N ARG A 530 -7.32 -26.57 -36.19
CA ARG A 530 -8.24 -26.58 -35.03
C ARG A 530 -8.66 -27.94 -34.44
N ASN A 531 -8.83 -27.98 -33.10
CA ASN A 531 -10.09 -28.41 -32.48
C ASN A 531 -10.29 -27.80 -31.08
N ASP A 532 -11.44 -27.12 -30.95
CA ASP A 532 -12.11 -26.77 -29.70
C ASP A 532 -12.80 -28.02 -29.13
N SER A 533 -12.72 -28.21 -27.82
CA SER A 533 -13.67 -28.96 -26.97
C SER A 533 -13.41 -28.46 -25.56
N GLY A 534 -14.32 -27.82 -24.83
CA GLY A 534 -15.69 -28.25 -24.58
C GLY A 534 -15.76 -28.69 -23.13
N SER A 535 -16.13 -27.77 -22.25
CA SER A 535 -16.47 -27.97 -20.83
C SER A 535 -17.60 -29.00 -20.66
N HIS A 536 -17.50 -29.91 -19.67
CA HIS A 536 -18.50 -30.08 -18.61
C HIS A 536 -18.20 -31.20 -17.58
N HIS A 537 -18.41 -30.83 -16.31
CA HIS A 537 -18.99 -31.58 -15.17
C HIS A 537 -18.27 -32.76 -14.45
N THR A 538 -18.01 -32.53 -13.14
CA THR A 538 -18.39 -33.29 -11.91
C THR A 538 -18.66 -34.80 -12.05
N ASP A 539 -18.24 -35.72 -11.16
CA ASP A 539 -18.31 -35.68 -9.70
C ASP A 539 -17.57 -36.89 -9.07
N ARG A 540 -17.22 -36.75 -7.79
CA ARG A 540 -17.09 -37.74 -6.70
C ARG A 540 -15.99 -38.83 -6.61
N GLN A 541 -15.36 -38.73 -5.43
CA GLN A 541 -15.03 -39.77 -4.42
C GLN A 541 -13.71 -40.54 -4.53
N GLN A 542 -12.86 -40.38 -3.49
CA GLN A 542 -12.73 -41.41 -2.45
C GLN A 542 -12.16 -40.87 -1.13
N ARG A 543 -12.98 -41.01 -0.07
CA ARG A 543 -12.60 -40.99 1.34
C ARG A 543 -11.86 -42.29 1.69
N ARG A 544 -10.78 -42.23 2.47
CA ARG A 544 -10.41 -43.22 3.51
C ARG A 544 -9.24 -42.71 4.34
N GLY A 545 -9.36 -42.80 5.67
CA GLY A 545 -8.24 -42.63 6.59
C GLY A 545 -8.62 -42.22 8.01
N VAL A 546 -9.30 -43.09 8.76
CA VAL A 546 -9.38 -43.05 10.23
C VAL A 546 -8.79 -44.36 10.76
N ARG A 547 -7.84 -44.23 11.70
CA ARG A 547 -7.33 -45.15 12.76
C ARG A 547 -5.97 -44.55 13.18
N HIS A 548 -5.65 -44.25 14.44
CA HIS A 548 -6.07 -44.78 15.74
C HIS A 548 -6.50 -43.69 16.71
#